data_AF-A0A151YYA4-F1
#
_entry.id   AF-A0A151YYA4-F1
#
_cell.length_a   1.000
_cell.length_b   1.000
_cell.length_c   1.000
_cell.angle_alpha   90.00
_cell.angle_beta   90.00
_cell.angle_gamma   90.00
#
_symmetry.space_group_name_H-M   'P 1'
#
loop_
_entity.id
_entity.type
_entity.pdbx_description
1 polymer ?
#
loop_
_entity_poly.entity_id
_entity_poly.type
_entity_poly.pdbx_seq_one_letter_code
_entity_poly.pdbx_strand_id
1 'polypeptide(L)'
;MQEKILNCLEAHKIWIKTIGKKGEKLKLDAIDFREMNLMEYPLDQSFLTDCVFDGMNLKSKDWFASHLCSSTFQYTNLAHADFTKANLSYVNFSHANAKNARFVKCECFETIFYKTDLTHAKLVNSLFVEADFREATLKHVDVSVSVFEDVLIKGAKLTDIRGIDNAYIKSINIGTPENPIMLEGDKAKEWLMNHLV
;
A
#
# COMPACT_ATOMS: atom_id res chain seq x y z
N MET A 1 12.30 26.69 -0.91
CA MET A 1 12.17 25.22 -1.06
C MET A 1 10.78 24.86 -1.57
N GLN A 2 9.72 25.27 -0.87
CA GLN A 2 8.33 25.02 -1.25
C GLN A 2 7.96 25.47 -2.68
N GLU A 3 8.40 26.65 -3.12
CA GLU A 3 8.15 27.12 -4.50
C GLU A 3 8.76 26.19 -5.56
N LYS A 4 9.94 25.62 -5.32
CA LYS A 4 10.55 24.65 -6.23
C LYS A 4 9.70 23.38 -6.34
N ILE A 5 9.19 22.89 -5.22
CA ILE A 5 8.31 21.71 -5.18
C ILE A 5 7.01 22.01 -5.94
N LEU A 6 6.41 23.19 -5.73
CA LEU A 6 5.20 23.62 -6.45
C LEU A 6 5.44 23.67 -7.97
N ASN A 7 6.59 24.17 -8.43
CA ASN A 7 6.93 24.16 -9.84
C ASN A 7 7.05 22.74 -10.41
N CYS A 8 7.63 21.79 -9.66
CA CYS A 8 7.66 20.38 -10.06
C CYS A 8 6.25 19.78 -10.13
N LEU A 9 5.38 20.09 -9.17
CA LEU A 9 3.99 19.63 -9.15
C LEU A 9 3.18 20.17 -10.34
N GLU A 10 3.34 21.46 -10.68
CA GLU A 10 2.72 22.05 -11.86
C GLU A 10 3.27 21.46 -13.17
N ALA A 11 4.58 21.24 -13.26
CA ALA A 11 5.20 20.58 -14.42
C ALA A 11 4.64 19.17 -14.63
N HIS A 12 4.45 18.39 -13.56
CA HIS A 12 3.84 17.06 -13.64
C HIS A 12 2.36 17.10 -14.00
N LYS A 13 1.63 18.09 -13.50
CA LYS A 13 0.23 18.32 -13.91
C LYS A 13 0.10 18.56 -15.41
N ILE A 14 1.04 19.31 -16.00
CA ILE A 14 1.11 19.50 -17.47
C ILE A 14 1.51 18.18 -18.16
N TRP A 15 2.45 17.44 -17.58
CA TRP A 15 2.88 16.13 -18.09
C TRP A 15 1.75 15.13 -18.21
N ILE A 16 0.94 14.97 -17.15
CA ILE A 16 -0.26 14.13 -17.15
C ILE A 16 -1.27 14.58 -18.20
N LYS A 17 -1.63 15.87 -18.20
CA LYS A 17 -2.63 16.42 -19.13
C LYS A 17 -2.26 16.26 -20.60
N THR A 18 -0.97 16.24 -20.90
CA THR A 18 -0.46 16.15 -22.27
C THR A 18 0.05 14.77 -22.64
N ILE A 19 -0.13 13.78 -21.76
CA ILE A 19 0.34 12.39 -21.95
C ILE A 19 1.84 12.40 -22.29
N GLY A 20 2.58 13.18 -21.52
CA GLY A 20 4.04 13.31 -21.60
C GLY A 20 4.62 14.15 -22.72
N LYS A 21 3.81 14.87 -23.50
CA LYS A 21 4.31 15.76 -24.57
C LYS A 21 4.94 17.06 -24.05
N LYS A 22 4.53 17.55 -22.88
CA LYS A 22 5.03 18.78 -22.24
C LYS A 22 5.14 18.57 -20.73
N GLY A 23 5.86 19.44 -20.04
CA GLY A 23 6.09 19.30 -18.60
C GLY A 23 7.05 18.15 -18.29
N GLU A 24 7.12 17.77 -17.03
CA GLU A 24 8.08 16.78 -16.54
C GLU A 24 7.41 15.83 -15.55
N LYS A 25 7.78 14.54 -15.57
CA LYS A 25 7.35 13.60 -14.54
C LYS A 25 7.83 14.09 -13.17
N LEU A 26 6.96 14.05 -12.18
CA LEU A 26 7.32 14.37 -10.81
C LEU A 26 8.35 13.38 -10.30
N LYS A 27 9.51 13.90 -9.90
CA LYS A 27 10.59 13.16 -9.27
C LYS A 27 11.06 13.95 -8.06
N LEU A 28 10.75 13.47 -6.87
CA LEU A 28 11.14 14.07 -5.61
C LEU A 28 11.61 12.97 -4.67
N ASP A 29 12.57 13.33 -3.84
CA ASP A 29 13.24 12.43 -2.91
C ASP A 29 13.37 13.12 -1.56
N ALA A 30 13.11 12.39 -0.48
CA ALA A 30 13.22 12.88 0.90
C ALA A 30 12.41 14.17 1.18
N ILE A 31 11.22 14.31 0.60
CA ILE A 31 10.37 15.50 0.78
C ILE A 31 9.29 15.26 1.83
N ASP A 32 9.16 16.21 2.76
CA ASP A 32 8.05 16.30 3.69
C ASP A 32 6.87 17.07 3.07
N PHE A 33 5.76 16.36 2.83
CA PHE A 33 4.56 16.92 2.22
C PHE A 33 3.46 17.28 3.22
N ARG A 34 3.65 17.06 4.53
CA ARG A 34 2.56 17.15 5.53
C ARG A 34 1.85 18.50 5.56
N GLU A 35 2.57 19.58 5.25
CA GLU A 35 2.05 20.95 5.21
C GLU A 35 1.62 21.41 3.80
N MET A 36 1.54 20.49 2.83
CA MET A 36 1.22 20.82 1.44
C MET A 36 -0.19 20.36 1.05
N ASN A 37 -0.93 21.22 0.35
CA ASN A 37 -2.17 20.80 -0.30
C ASN A 37 -1.86 20.04 -1.59
N LEU A 38 -1.88 18.70 -1.50
CA LEU A 38 -1.64 17.83 -2.65
C LEU A 38 -2.90 17.46 -3.42
N MET A 39 -4.11 17.78 -2.94
CA MET A 39 -5.34 17.26 -3.52
C MET A 39 -5.60 17.75 -4.96
N GLU A 40 -5.08 18.91 -5.32
CA GLU A 40 -5.26 19.50 -6.66
C GLU A 40 -4.19 19.10 -7.69
N TYR A 41 -3.20 18.32 -7.25
CA TYR A 41 -2.08 17.89 -8.08
C TYR A 41 -2.21 16.40 -8.40
N PRO A 42 -2.19 15.98 -9.68
CA PRO A 42 -2.08 14.56 -9.97
C PRO A 42 -0.75 14.04 -9.42
N LEU A 43 -0.77 12.86 -8.79
CA LEU A 43 0.44 12.17 -8.34
C LEU A 43 0.53 10.75 -8.93
N ASP A 44 -0.33 10.41 -9.89
CA ASP A 44 -0.19 9.17 -10.65
C ASP A 44 1.10 9.23 -11.48
N GLN A 45 1.75 8.08 -11.61
CA GLN A 45 2.99 7.89 -12.38
C GLN A 45 4.20 8.72 -11.89
N SER A 46 4.16 9.19 -10.65
CA SER A 46 5.25 9.95 -10.01
C SER A 46 6.37 9.04 -9.48
N PHE A 47 7.51 9.64 -9.18
CA PHE A 47 8.58 9.06 -8.37
C PHE A 47 8.74 9.91 -7.11
N LEU A 48 8.30 9.37 -5.98
CA LEU A 48 8.29 10.03 -4.67
C LEU A 48 8.93 9.04 -3.68
N THR A 49 10.25 9.02 -3.65
CA THR A 49 11.02 8.11 -2.79
C THR A 49 11.30 8.80 -1.45
N ASP A 50 11.29 8.05 -0.35
CA ASP A 50 11.61 8.57 1.00
C ASP A 50 10.77 9.80 1.41
N CYS A 51 9.57 9.96 0.85
CA CYS A 51 8.72 11.12 1.10
C CYS A 51 7.76 10.88 2.30
N VAL A 52 7.37 11.96 2.98
CA VAL A 52 6.53 11.90 4.18
C VAL A 52 5.14 12.47 3.89
N PHE A 53 4.11 11.63 4.05
CA PHE A 53 2.69 11.98 3.90
C PHE A 53 1.88 11.78 5.19
N ASP A 54 2.57 11.59 6.32
CA ASP A 54 1.94 11.18 7.59
C ASP A 54 0.83 12.14 8.06
N GLY A 55 -0.29 11.58 8.49
CA GLY A 55 -1.43 12.32 9.03
C GLY A 55 -2.26 13.08 7.98
N MET A 56 -1.89 13.02 6.70
CA MET A 56 -2.60 13.76 5.66
C MET A 56 -3.99 13.16 5.37
N ASN A 57 -4.87 13.99 4.81
CA ASN A 57 -6.11 13.51 4.20
C ASN A 57 -5.92 13.36 2.70
N LEU A 58 -5.68 12.12 2.26
CA LEU A 58 -5.43 11.73 0.86
C LEU A 58 -6.54 10.78 0.37
N LYS A 59 -7.76 10.98 0.87
CA LYS A 59 -8.93 10.19 0.48
C LYS A 59 -9.13 10.27 -1.04
N SER A 60 -9.36 9.12 -1.66
CA SER A 60 -9.59 8.99 -3.12
C SER A 60 -8.44 9.49 -3.98
N LYS A 61 -7.24 9.63 -3.41
CA LYS A 61 -6.06 10.04 -4.17
C LYS A 61 -5.63 8.96 -5.14
N ASP A 62 -5.34 9.37 -6.37
CA ASP A 62 -4.77 8.51 -7.41
C ASP A 62 -3.25 8.46 -7.29
N TRP A 63 -2.72 7.26 -7.08
CA TRP A 63 -1.31 6.88 -7.02
C TRP A 63 -0.98 5.81 -8.07
N PHE A 64 -1.79 5.71 -9.12
CA PHE A 64 -1.63 4.72 -10.17
C PHE A 64 -0.21 4.73 -10.73
N ALA A 65 0.44 3.56 -10.73
CA ALA A 65 1.80 3.36 -11.25
C ALA A 65 2.87 4.30 -10.68
N SER A 66 2.67 4.83 -9.46
CA SER A 66 3.66 5.65 -8.76
C SER A 66 4.73 4.79 -8.08
N HIS A 67 5.94 5.33 -7.97
CA HIS A 67 7.03 4.76 -7.19
C HIS A 67 7.07 5.50 -5.86
N LEU A 68 6.73 4.80 -4.78
CA LEU A 68 6.59 5.37 -3.44
C LEU A 68 7.62 4.80 -2.46
N CYS A 69 8.63 4.08 -2.95
CA CYS A 69 9.55 3.30 -2.14
C CYS A 69 10.04 4.07 -0.90
N SER A 70 10.01 3.41 0.26
CA SER A 70 10.46 3.96 1.55
C SER A 70 9.68 5.19 2.06
N SER A 71 8.61 5.62 1.37
CA SER A 71 7.77 6.72 1.85
C SER A 71 6.91 6.32 3.04
N THR A 72 6.42 7.31 3.78
CA THR A 72 5.55 7.10 4.94
C THR A 72 4.17 7.70 4.73
N PHE A 73 3.14 6.94 5.12
CA PHE A 73 1.73 7.30 5.11
C PHE A 73 1.09 7.00 6.47
N GLN A 74 1.84 7.11 7.55
CA GLN A 74 1.36 6.75 8.88
C GLN A 74 0.17 7.64 9.27
N TYR A 75 -0.87 7.06 9.87
CA TYR A 75 -2.09 7.78 10.28
C TYR A 75 -2.81 8.53 9.14
N THR A 76 -2.52 8.22 7.87
CA THR A 76 -3.10 8.92 6.72
C THR A 76 -4.51 8.40 6.43
N ASN A 77 -5.41 9.29 6.03
CA ASN A 77 -6.68 8.88 5.44
C ASN A 77 -6.49 8.57 3.96
N LEU A 78 -6.45 7.28 3.62
CA LEU A 78 -6.29 6.73 2.27
C LEU A 78 -7.56 6.04 1.77
N ALA A 79 -8.72 6.32 2.38
CA ALA A 79 -9.95 5.65 1.99
C ALA A 79 -10.24 5.89 0.49
N HIS A 80 -10.53 4.82 -0.25
CA HIS A 80 -10.74 4.83 -1.70
C HIS A 80 -9.53 5.26 -2.54
N ALA A 81 -8.32 5.36 -1.98
CA ALA A 81 -7.12 5.66 -2.77
C ALA A 81 -6.82 4.53 -3.77
N ASP A 82 -6.22 4.87 -4.92
CA ASP A 82 -5.84 3.90 -5.95
C ASP A 82 -4.32 3.80 -6.06
N PHE A 83 -3.74 2.70 -5.59
CA PHE A 83 -2.32 2.35 -5.71
C PHE A 83 -2.07 1.32 -6.82
N THR A 84 -3.02 1.12 -7.74
CA THR A 84 -2.90 0.11 -8.79
C THR A 84 -1.57 0.26 -9.55
N LYS A 85 -0.79 -0.82 -9.66
CA LYS A 85 0.56 -0.86 -10.26
C LYS A 85 1.65 -0.04 -9.56
N ALA A 86 1.42 0.46 -8.35
CA ALA A 86 2.43 1.18 -7.61
C ALA A 86 3.53 0.24 -7.09
N ASN A 87 4.76 0.76 -7.01
CA ASN A 87 5.81 0.15 -6.19
C ASN A 87 5.74 0.75 -4.78
N LEU A 88 5.42 -0.11 -3.82
CA LEU A 88 5.20 0.21 -2.41
C LEU A 88 6.24 -0.43 -1.49
N SER A 89 7.39 -0.81 -2.05
CA SER A 89 8.45 -1.47 -1.29
C SER A 89 8.93 -0.56 -0.15
N TYR A 90 9.04 -1.12 1.06
CA TYR A 90 9.44 -0.41 2.28
C TYR A 90 8.49 0.72 2.71
N VAL A 91 7.30 0.84 2.11
CA VAL A 91 6.34 1.89 2.48
C VAL A 91 5.71 1.60 3.83
N ASN A 92 5.57 2.64 4.65
CA ASN A 92 4.94 2.52 5.96
C ASN A 92 3.53 3.12 5.96
N PHE A 93 2.50 2.26 5.96
CA PHE A 93 1.09 2.61 6.09
C PHE A 93 0.55 2.50 7.53
N SER A 94 1.41 2.39 8.54
CA SER A 94 0.99 2.10 9.91
C SER A 94 -0.14 3.01 10.38
N HIS A 95 -1.19 2.41 10.96
CA HIS A 95 -2.38 3.12 11.45
C HIS A 95 -3.19 3.89 10.39
N ALA A 96 -2.91 3.72 9.09
CA ALA A 96 -3.68 4.39 8.06
C ALA A 96 -5.12 3.85 7.95
N ASN A 97 -6.02 4.71 7.47
CA ASN A 97 -7.35 4.30 7.03
C ASN A 97 -7.31 4.05 5.53
N ALA A 98 -7.16 2.79 5.11
CA ALA A 98 -7.11 2.37 3.71
C ALA A 98 -8.39 1.63 3.27
N LYS A 99 -9.54 1.98 3.88
CA LYS A 99 -10.83 1.39 3.52
C LYS A 99 -11.15 1.58 2.05
N ASN A 100 -11.59 0.51 1.39
CA ASN A 100 -11.91 0.51 -0.05
C ASN A 100 -10.74 0.91 -0.97
N ALA A 101 -9.51 0.97 -0.47
CA ALA A 101 -8.35 1.30 -1.30
C ALA A 101 -8.02 0.15 -2.26
N ARG A 102 -7.35 0.48 -3.37
CA ARG A 102 -6.98 -0.47 -4.41
C ARG A 102 -5.46 -0.67 -4.41
N PHE A 103 -5.01 -1.81 -3.92
CA PHE A 103 -3.63 -2.29 -4.02
C PHE A 103 -3.59 -3.43 -5.04
N VAL A 104 -3.83 -3.10 -6.32
CA VAL A 104 -3.95 -4.09 -7.39
C VAL A 104 -2.69 -4.08 -8.25
N LYS A 105 -2.03 -5.22 -8.45
CA LYS A 105 -0.75 -5.29 -9.20
C LYS A 105 0.37 -4.48 -8.57
N CYS A 106 0.39 -4.39 -7.24
CA CYS A 106 1.42 -3.68 -6.50
C CYS A 106 2.62 -4.59 -6.20
N GLU A 107 3.78 -3.97 -6.05
CA GLU A 107 4.96 -4.57 -5.42
C GLU A 107 5.04 -4.09 -3.97
N CYS A 108 4.93 -5.01 -3.01
CA CYS A 108 4.88 -4.71 -1.58
C CYS A 108 5.96 -5.50 -0.82
N PHE A 109 7.23 -5.27 -1.17
CA PHE A 109 8.36 -5.87 -0.46
C PHE A 109 8.61 -5.10 0.85
N GLU A 110 8.60 -5.79 2.00
CA GLU A 110 8.76 -5.18 3.34
C GLU A 110 7.81 -3.99 3.61
N THR A 111 6.64 -3.97 2.97
CA THR A 111 5.63 -2.93 3.20
C THR A 111 4.96 -3.13 4.56
N ILE A 112 4.81 -2.04 5.33
CA ILE A 112 4.23 -2.09 6.66
C ILE A 112 2.76 -1.65 6.62
N PHE A 113 1.85 -2.59 6.85
CA PHE A 113 0.42 -2.37 7.06
C PHE A 113 0.02 -2.49 8.54
N TYR A 114 0.96 -2.38 9.49
CA TYR A 114 0.70 -2.51 10.93
C TYR A 114 -0.50 -1.65 11.39
N LYS A 115 -1.51 -2.29 11.99
CA LYS A 115 -2.76 -1.61 12.44
C LYS A 115 -3.49 -0.79 11.36
N THR A 116 -3.28 -1.08 10.08
CA THR A 116 -4.00 -0.42 8.97
C THR A 116 -5.42 -0.97 8.88
N ASP A 117 -6.40 -0.09 8.64
CA ASP A 117 -7.76 -0.52 8.30
C ASP A 117 -7.89 -0.71 6.79
N LEU A 118 -7.88 -1.97 6.35
CA LEU A 118 -8.01 -2.40 4.96
C LEU A 118 -9.41 -2.91 4.65
N THR A 119 -10.43 -2.56 5.44
CA THR A 119 -11.80 -3.04 5.21
C THR A 119 -12.28 -2.70 3.78
N HIS A 120 -12.75 -3.72 3.05
CA HIS A 120 -13.13 -3.66 1.62
C HIS A 120 -12.01 -3.32 0.63
N ALA A 121 -10.74 -3.33 1.05
CA ALA A 121 -9.62 -3.11 0.13
C ALA A 121 -9.48 -4.25 -0.89
N LYS A 122 -8.93 -3.92 -2.06
CA LYS A 122 -8.57 -4.90 -3.10
C LYS A 122 -7.06 -5.09 -3.09
N LEU A 123 -6.59 -6.29 -2.75
CA LEU A 123 -5.19 -6.69 -2.72
C LEU A 123 -4.82 -7.62 -3.89
N VAL A 124 -5.58 -7.52 -5.00
CA VAL A 124 -5.62 -8.49 -6.09
C VAL A 124 -4.37 -8.45 -6.95
N ASN A 125 -3.81 -9.62 -7.27
CA ASN A 125 -2.66 -9.78 -8.16
C ASN A 125 -1.45 -8.93 -7.73
N SER A 126 -1.26 -8.76 -6.42
CA SER A 126 -0.15 -8.01 -5.83
C SER A 126 0.85 -8.96 -5.18
N LEU A 127 2.10 -8.51 -5.08
CA LEU A 127 3.19 -9.27 -4.47
C LEU A 127 3.44 -8.74 -3.06
N PHE A 128 3.12 -9.53 -2.04
CA PHE A 128 3.42 -9.24 -0.64
C PHE A 128 4.54 -10.18 -0.18
N VAL A 129 5.75 -9.63 -0.07
CA VAL A 129 6.95 -10.36 0.37
C VAL A 129 7.46 -9.65 1.62
N GLU A 130 7.56 -10.37 2.73
CA GLU A 130 7.97 -9.82 4.04
C GLU A 130 7.08 -8.65 4.52
N ALA A 131 5.86 -8.54 3.98
CA ALA A 131 4.93 -7.48 4.35
C ALA A 131 4.37 -7.68 5.77
N ASP A 132 4.22 -6.59 6.52
CA ASP A 132 3.73 -6.61 7.90
C ASP A 132 2.24 -6.25 7.98
N PHE A 133 1.39 -7.26 8.13
CA PHE A 133 -0.04 -7.11 8.39
C PHE A 133 -0.41 -7.30 9.87
N ARG A 134 0.54 -7.26 10.80
CA ARG A 134 0.24 -7.45 12.23
C ARG A 134 -0.81 -6.44 12.70
N GLU A 135 -1.80 -6.94 13.42
CA GLU A 135 -2.92 -6.17 13.95
C GLU A 135 -3.75 -5.37 12.91
N ALA A 136 -3.54 -5.61 11.61
CA ALA A 136 -4.31 -4.97 10.55
C ALA A 136 -5.76 -5.48 10.53
N THR A 137 -6.68 -4.65 10.03
CA THR A 137 -8.08 -5.07 9.83
C THR A 137 -8.31 -5.42 8.37
N LEU A 138 -8.44 -6.72 8.08
CA LEU A 138 -8.67 -7.28 6.75
C LEU A 138 -10.08 -7.86 6.72
N LYS A 139 -11.08 -7.00 6.50
CA LYS A 139 -12.49 -7.40 6.42
C LYS A 139 -13.01 -7.23 5.01
N HIS A 140 -13.65 -8.26 4.46
CA HIS A 140 -14.22 -8.24 3.11
C HIS A 140 -13.20 -7.88 2.02
N VAL A 141 -11.93 -8.23 2.22
CA VAL A 141 -10.86 -7.95 1.25
C VAL A 141 -10.82 -9.02 0.17
N ASP A 142 -10.29 -8.65 -0.98
CA ASP A 142 -10.05 -9.57 -2.09
C ASP A 142 -8.54 -9.74 -2.29
N VAL A 143 -8.06 -10.97 -2.09
CA VAL A 143 -6.65 -11.36 -2.25
C VAL A 143 -6.44 -12.26 -3.47
N SER A 144 -7.39 -12.29 -4.40
CA SER A 144 -7.30 -13.18 -5.57
C SER A 144 -6.00 -12.97 -6.33
N VAL A 145 -5.31 -14.06 -6.68
CA VAL A 145 -4.09 -14.06 -7.52
C VAL A 145 -2.89 -13.34 -6.88
N SER A 146 -2.99 -12.87 -5.63
CA SER A 146 -1.83 -12.28 -4.95
C SER A 146 -0.89 -13.34 -4.43
N VAL A 147 0.36 -12.94 -4.23
CA VAL A 147 1.41 -13.75 -3.62
C VAL A 147 1.64 -13.27 -2.20
N PHE A 148 1.69 -14.19 -1.25
CA PHE A 148 2.12 -13.92 0.13
C PHE A 148 3.32 -14.82 0.46
N GLU A 149 4.45 -14.20 0.73
CA GLU A 149 5.69 -14.83 1.12
C GLU A 149 6.23 -14.12 2.36
N ASP A 150 6.45 -14.89 3.42
CA ASP A 150 7.02 -14.45 4.69
C ASP A 150 6.29 -13.27 5.35
N VAL A 151 4.98 -13.17 5.11
CA VAL A 151 4.17 -12.08 5.64
C VAL A 151 3.86 -12.25 7.12
N LEU A 152 3.95 -11.17 7.88
CA LEU A 152 3.61 -11.16 9.31
C LEU A 152 2.12 -10.91 9.47
N ILE A 153 1.40 -11.79 10.17
CA ILE A 153 -0.08 -11.68 10.27
C ILE A 153 -0.63 -11.80 11.69
N LYS A 154 0.24 -11.86 12.69
CA LYS A 154 -0.17 -11.99 14.09
C LYS A 154 -1.11 -10.86 14.51
N GLY A 155 -2.27 -11.23 15.05
CA GLY A 155 -3.30 -10.30 15.51
C GLY A 155 -4.10 -9.63 14.41
N ALA A 156 -3.85 -9.93 13.13
CA ALA A 156 -4.69 -9.43 12.05
C ALA A 156 -6.13 -9.94 12.22
N LYS A 157 -7.09 -9.05 11.94
CA LYS A 157 -8.52 -9.38 11.99
C LYS A 157 -8.98 -9.80 10.61
N LEU A 158 -9.25 -11.10 10.44
CA LEU A 158 -9.64 -11.71 9.17
C LEU A 158 -11.14 -12.01 9.19
N THR A 159 -11.90 -11.38 8.30
CA THR A 159 -13.34 -11.64 8.11
C THR A 159 -13.66 -11.60 6.63
N ASP A 160 -14.37 -12.60 6.11
CA ASP A 160 -14.84 -12.64 4.71
C ASP A 160 -13.75 -12.34 3.67
N ILE A 161 -12.59 -12.98 3.80
CA ILE A 161 -11.50 -12.83 2.83
C ILE A 161 -11.85 -13.62 1.56
N ARG A 162 -11.87 -12.95 0.41
CA ARG A 162 -12.15 -13.57 -0.89
C ARG A 162 -10.86 -13.92 -1.61
N GLY A 163 -10.88 -15.00 -2.39
CA GLY A 163 -9.79 -15.36 -3.29
C GLY A 163 -8.62 -16.09 -2.65
N ILE A 164 -8.72 -16.53 -1.38
CA ILE A 164 -7.67 -17.34 -0.72
C ILE A 164 -7.38 -18.61 -1.52
N ASP A 165 -8.43 -19.24 -2.06
CA ASP A 165 -8.36 -20.41 -2.95
C ASP A 165 -7.48 -20.17 -4.18
N ASN A 166 -7.48 -18.95 -4.72
CA ASN A 166 -6.71 -18.54 -5.91
C ASN A 166 -5.46 -17.72 -5.60
N ALA A 167 -5.19 -17.41 -4.33
CA ALA A 167 -3.98 -16.76 -3.89
C ALA A 167 -2.83 -17.77 -3.74
N TYR A 168 -1.61 -17.31 -4.03
CA TYR A 168 -0.41 -18.09 -3.80
C TYR A 168 0.15 -17.78 -2.41
N ILE A 169 -0.28 -18.56 -1.43
CA ILE A 169 0.19 -18.45 -0.04
C ILE A 169 1.43 -19.34 0.12
N LYS A 170 2.62 -18.75 -0.03
CA LYS A 170 3.88 -19.47 0.14
C LYS A 170 4.21 -19.65 1.62
N SER A 171 4.16 -18.57 2.39
CA SER A 171 4.43 -18.60 3.83
C SER A 171 3.79 -17.43 4.56
N ILE A 172 3.40 -17.67 5.81
CA ILE A 172 2.92 -16.66 6.76
C ILE A 172 3.59 -16.87 8.12
N ASN A 173 3.88 -15.79 8.82
CA ASN A 173 4.33 -15.80 10.21
C ASN A 173 3.16 -15.41 11.13
N ILE A 174 2.64 -16.39 11.88
CA ILE A 174 1.58 -16.19 12.88
C ILE A 174 2.14 -15.81 14.27
N GLY A 175 3.48 -15.79 14.40
CA GLY A 175 4.24 -15.34 15.57
C GLY A 175 4.66 -13.87 15.48
N THR A 176 5.84 -13.54 16.02
CA THR A 176 6.45 -12.21 15.84
C THR A 176 7.77 -12.35 15.08
N PRO A 177 8.40 -11.26 14.63
CA PRO A 177 9.77 -11.32 14.09
C PRO A 177 10.77 -11.94 15.09
N GLU A 178 10.60 -11.65 16.39
CA GLU A 178 11.51 -12.12 17.45
C GLU A 178 11.25 -13.57 17.86
N ASN A 179 10.01 -14.06 17.70
CA ASN A 179 9.62 -15.43 17.97
C ASN A 179 8.69 -15.93 16.85
N PRO A 180 9.26 -16.31 15.69
CA PRO A 180 8.49 -16.64 14.51
C PRO A 180 7.78 -17.98 14.68
N ILE A 181 6.55 -18.04 14.16
CA ILE A 181 5.80 -19.27 13.99
C ILE A 181 5.41 -19.32 12.52
N MET A 182 6.26 -19.97 11.72
CA MET A 182 6.10 -20.04 10.28
C MET A 182 5.14 -21.17 9.90
N LEU A 183 4.17 -20.84 9.04
CA LEU A 183 3.37 -21.79 8.31
C LEU A 183 3.66 -21.62 6.83
N GLU A 184 3.75 -22.74 6.11
CA GLU A 184 4.11 -22.77 4.69
C GLU A 184 3.05 -23.50 3.88
N GLY A 185 2.88 -23.09 2.62
CA GLY A 185 2.00 -23.72 1.63
C GLY A 185 0.59 -23.99 2.15
N ASP A 186 0.18 -25.25 2.06
CA ASP A 186 -1.18 -25.68 2.44
C ASP A 186 -1.50 -25.40 3.91
N LYS A 187 -0.52 -25.55 4.82
CA LYS A 187 -0.74 -25.27 6.25
C LYS A 187 -1.06 -23.79 6.49
N ALA A 188 -0.39 -22.89 5.77
CA ALA A 188 -0.67 -21.46 5.85
C ALA A 188 -2.07 -21.15 5.31
N LYS A 189 -2.44 -21.76 4.19
CA LYS A 189 -3.74 -21.57 3.55
C LYS A 189 -4.89 -22.10 4.42
N GLU A 190 -4.76 -23.31 4.97
CA GLU A 190 -5.71 -23.89 5.91
C GLU A 190 -5.87 -23.02 7.18
N TRP A 191 -4.75 -22.52 7.72
CA TRP A 191 -4.80 -21.61 8.86
C TRP A 191 -5.62 -20.35 8.55
N LEU A 192 -5.38 -19.71 7.41
CA LEU A 192 -6.13 -18.52 6.99
C LEU A 192 -7.64 -18.80 6.86
N MET A 193 -8.02 -19.93 6.24
CA MET A 193 -9.43 -20.30 6.07
C MET A 193 -10.14 -20.60 7.39
N ASN A 194 -9.43 -21.21 8.35
CA ASN A 194 -10.00 -21.56 9.66
C ASN A 194 -10.07 -20.39 10.66
N HIS A 195 -9.37 -19.28 10.39
CA HIS A 195 -9.35 -18.09 11.25
C HIS A 195 -10.16 -16.92 10.67
N LEU A 196 -11.02 -17.19 9.69
CA LEU A 196 -12.04 -16.26 9.23
C LEU A 196 -13.19 -16.25 10.25
N VAL A 197 -13.45 -15.08 10.86
CA VAL A 197 -14.56 -14.85 11.80
C VAL A 197 -15.62 -13.97 11.17
#